data_AF-A0A8T6UEG8-F1
#
_entry.id   AF-A0A8T6UEG8-F1
#
_cell.length_a   1.000
_cell.length_b   1.000
_cell.length_c   1.000
_cell.angle_alpha   90.00
_cell.angle_beta   90.00
_cell.angle_gamma   90.00
#
_symmetry.space_group_name_H-M   'P 1'
#
loop_
_entity.id
_entity.type
_entity.pdbx_description
1 polymer ?
#
loop_
_entity_poly.entity_id
_entity_poly.type
_entity_poly.pdbx_seq_one_letter_code
_entity_poly.pdbx_strand_id
1 'polypeptide(L)'
;MVRQQRLTRDVIIQTLVDALEPRSYIHAFWEGGAAAFNRIDEWSDIDLYLVVDDEKIDEAFLAVETALQSLSSIKQKYRMPENPRLDLSQAFYRLENASEYLIIDLAIFNPSSSEKFIEPNVHGNVVFYFNKSNKIKPLPLDKDALTAKLQERLRRLRAKFDMFNNFVQKEINRGNT
;
A
#
# COMPACT_ATOMS: atom_id res chain seq x y z
N MET A 1 -27.29 1.88 -28.21
CA MET A 1 -26.26 1.53 -27.21
C MET A 1 -26.37 2.51 -26.06
N VAL A 2 -26.82 2.06 -24.90
CA VAL A 2 -26.77 2.86 -23.67
C VAL A 2 -25.29 2.98 -23.31
N ARG A 3 -24.73 4.19 -23.27
CA ARG A 3 -23.43 4.41 -22.61
C ARG A 3 -23.64 4.00 -21.15
N GLN A 4 -23.19 2.81 -20.78
CA GLN A 4 -23.07 2.47 -19.36
C GLN A 4 -22.15 3.52 -18.74
N GLN A 5 -22.68 4.24 -17.76
CA GLN A 5 -21.94 5.27 -17.05
C GLN A 5 -20.77 4.58 -16.34
N ARG A 6 -19.54 4.97 -16.66
CA ARG A 6 -18.36 4.38 -16.03
C ARG A 6 -18.36 4.73 -14.54
N LEU A 7 -18.04 3.74 -13.70
CA LEU A 7 -17.80 3.94 -12.28
C LEU A 7 -16.69 4.97 -12.09
N THR A 8 -16.93 5.91 -11.17
CA THR A 8 -15.95 6.93 -10.79
C THR A 8 -15.22 6.52 -9.52
N ARG A 9 -14.06 7.14 -9.30
CA ARG A 9 -13.26 7.00 -8.08
C ARG A 9 -14.11 7.23 -6.82
N ASP A 10 -14.84 8.34 -6.79
CA ASP A 10 -15.62 8.75 -5.61
C ASP A 10 -16.71 7.74 -5.25
N VAL A 11 -17.38 7.15 -6.25
CA VAL A 11 -18.41 6.12 -6.02
C VAL A 11 -17.80 4.86 -5.41
N ILE A 12 -16.63 4.44 -5.91
CA ILE A 12 -15.90 3.29 -5.37
C ILE A 12 -15.51 3.54 -3.93
N ILE A 13 -14.86 4.68 -3.65
CA ILE A 13 -14.42 5.07 -2.32
C ILE A 13 -15.61 5.11 -1.36
N GLN A 14 -16.67 5.83 -1.69
CA GLN A 14 -17.82 6.00 -0.79
C GLN A 14 -18.46 4.65 -0.45
N THR A 15 -18.60 3.77 -1.45
CA THR A 15 -19.15 2.43 -1.23
C THR A 15 -18.28 1.59 -0.29
N LEU A 16 -16.95 1.71 -0.40
CA LEU A 16 -16.03 1.06 0.52
C LEU A 16 -16.12 1.67 1.92
N VAL A 17 -16.18 2.99 2.05
CA VAL A 17 -16.35 3.66 3.35
C VAL A 17 -17.62 3.16 4.05
N ASP A 18 -18.76 3.20 3.36
CA ASP A 18 -20.05 2.79 3.92
C ASP A 18 -20.06 1.31 4.36
N ALA A 19 -19.34 0.45 3.63
CA ALA A 19 -19.26 -0.98 3.93
C ALA A 19 -18.26 -1.33 5.06
N LEU A 20 -17.21 -0.52 5.25
CA LEU A 20 -16.09 -0.82 6.13
C LEU A 20 -16.16 -0.05 7.46
N GLU A 21 -16.63 1.20 7.45
CA GLU A 21 -16.69 2.03 8.65
C GLU A 21 -17.55 1.41 9.78
N PRO A 22 -18.69 0.75 9.55
CA PRO A 22 -19.47 0.15 10.63
C PRO A 22 -18.78 -1.04 11.34
N ARG A 23 -17.73 -1.61 10.74
CA ARG A 23 -17.09 -2.85 11.24
C ARG A 23 -16.13 -2.54 12.38
N SER A 24 -16.40 -3.08 13.57
CA SER A 24 -15.62 -2.79 14.78
C SER A 24 -14.15 -3.22 14.70
N TYR A 25 -13.85 -4.25 13.91
CA TYR A 25 -12.50 -4.78 13.72
C TYR A 25 -11.64 -3.99 12.72
N ILE A 26 -12.20 -2.97 12.06
CA ILE A 26 -11.48 -2.09 11.14
C ILE A 26 -11.24 -0.76 11.85
N HIS A 27 -9.97 -0.42 12.09
CA HIS A 27 -9.56 0.72 12.89
C HIS A 27 -9.36 1.99 12.07
N ALA A 28 -8.84 1.87 10.85
CA ALA A 28 -8.61 3.00 9.98
C ALA A 28 -8.67 2.60 8.50
N PHE A 29 -9.04 3.56 7.68
CA PHE A 29 -9.07 3.46 6.23
C PHE A 29 -8.61 4.78 5.62
N TRP A 30 -7.59 4.73 4.77
CA TRP A 30 -7.05 5.92 4.13
C TRP A 30 -6.56 5.64 2.72
N GLU A 31 -6.32 6.74 2.02
CA GLU A 31 -5.72 6.76 0.70
C GLU A 31 -4.31 7.35 0.75
N GLY A 32 -3.38 6.66 0.10
CA GLY A 32 -2.00 7.11 -0.08
C GLY A 32 -1.73 7.59 -1.51
N GLY A 33 -0.52 7.31 -1.99
CA GLY A 33 -0.10 7.54 -3.37
C GLY A 33 -0.49 8.91 -3.94
N ALA A 34 -1.08 8.95 -5.13
CA ALA A 34 -1.39 10.21 -5.82
C ALA A 34 -2.24 11.17 -4.97
N ALA A 35 -3.16 10.63 -4.16
CA ALA A 35 -4.00 11.42 -3.26
C ALA A 35 -3.19 12.11 -2.17
N ALA A 36 -2.30 11.37 -1.50
CA ALA A 36 -1.47 11.90 -0.41
C ALA A 36 -0.50 13.01 -0.86
N PHE A 37 -0.21 13.08 -2.16
CA PHE A 37 0.63 14.12 -2.75
C PHE A 37 -0.17 15.19 -3.51
N ASN A 38 -1.51 15.14 -3.50
CA ASN A 38 -2.38 16.05 -4.24
C ASN A 38 -2.07 16.07 -5.75
N ARG A 39 -1.91 14.88 -6.35
CA ARG A 39 -1.55 14.64 -7.76
C ARG A 39 -2.56 13.77 -8.51
N ILE A 40 -3.79 13.65 -8.02
CA ILE A 40 -4.83 12.84 -8.67
C ILE A 40 -5.16 13.43 -10.05
N ASP A 41 -5.22 12.56 -11.06
CA ASP A 41 -5.63 12.84 -12.43
C ASP A 41 -6.45 11.66 -13.02
N GLU A 42 -6.75 11.72 -14.31
CA GLU A 42 -7.56 10.69 -15.00
C GLU A 42 -6.86 9.34 -15.19
N TRP A 43 -5.54 9.27 -14.95
CA TRP A 43 -4.72 8.06 -15.07
C TRP A 43 -4.37 7.45 -13.70
N SER A 44 -4.78 8.10 -12.63
CA SER A 44 -4.47 7.70 -11.27
C SER A 44 -5.26 6.46 -10.83
N ASP A 45 -4.57 5.55 -10.17
CA ASP A 45 -5.11 4.44 -9.40
C ASP A 45 -5.55 4.88 -7.99
N ILE A 46 -6.15 3.94 -7.24
CA ILE A 46 -6.65 4.14 -5.88
C ILE A 46 -5.77 3.33 -4.93
N ASP A 47 -4.82 4.00 -4.26
CA ASP A 47 -3.93 3.40 -3.25
C ASP A 47 -4.62 3.37 -1.87
N LEU A 48 -5.25 2.25 -1.56
CA LEU A 48 -6.06 2.06 -0.36
C LEU A 48 -5.32 1.28 0.72
N TYR A 49 -5.52 1.72 1.96
CA TYR A 49 -4.90 1.12 3.13
C TYR A 49 -5.91 0.89 4.25
N LEU A 50 -5.93 -0.31 4.81
CA LEU A 50 -6.76 -0.70 5.94
C LEU A 50 -5.92 -1.17 7.13
N VAL A 51 -6.36 -0.82 8.34
CA VAL A 51 -5.83 -1.42 9.56
C VAL A 51 -6.93 -2.20 10.25
N VAL A 52 -6.67 -3.48 10.49
CA VAL A 52 -7.64 -4.42 11.04
C VAL A 52 -7.03 -5.22 12.19
N ASP A 53 -7.86 -5.92 12.97
CA ASP A 53 -7.37 -6.88 13.97
C ASP A 53 -6.63 -8.07 13.30
N ASP A 54 -5.64 -8.65 14.00
CA ASP A 54 -4.68 -9.63 13.45
C ASP A 54 -5.32 -10.84 12.74
N GLU A 55 -6.51 -11.26 13.18
CA GLU A 55 -7.23 -12.43 12.64
C GLU A 55 -8.35 -12.04 11.67
N LYS A 56 -8.40 -10.76 11.24
CA LYS A 56 -9.51 -10.20 10.45
C LYS A 56 -9.11 -9.75 9.05
N ILE A 57 -7.88 -10.04 8.62
CA ILE A 57 -7.39 -9.71 7.27
C ILE A 57 -8.28 -10.31 6.18
N ASP A 58 -8.55 -11.62 6.23
CA ASP A 58 -9.36 -12.28 5.19
C ASP A 58 -10.82 -11.83 5.22
N GLU A 59 -11.38 -11.58 6.42
CA GLU A 59 -12.72 -11.02 6.57
C GLU A 59 -12.81 -9.59 6.00
N ALA A 60 -11.74 -8.80 6.14
CA ALA A 60 -11.64 -7.48 5.53
C ALA A 60 -11.56 -7.53 4.01
N PHE A 61 -10.76 -8.45 3.43
CA PHE A 61 -10.75 -8.66 1.98
C PHE A 61 -12.13 -9.08 1.46
N LEU A 62 -12.82 -9.99 2.16
CA LEU A 62 -14.17 -10.39 1.77
C LEU A 62 -15.17 -9.23 1.82
N ALA A 63 -15.07 -8.38 2.85
CA ALA A 63 -15.91 -7.19 2.96
C ALA A 63 -15.68 -6.19 1.81
N VAL A 64 -14.42 -5.95 1.46
CA VAL A 64 -14.05 -5.12 0.30
C VAL A 64 -14.58 -5.75 -0.98
N GLU A 65 -14.33 -7.03 -1.22
CA GLU A 65 -14.73 -7.71 -2.46
C GLU A 65 -16.24 -7.72 -2.62
N THR A 66 -16.99 -7.92 -1.54
CA THR A 66 -18.45 -7.83 -1.54
C THR A 66 -18.92 -6.41 -1.90
N ALA A 67 -18.31 -5.38 -1.31
CA ALA A 67 -18.62 -3.99 -1.63
C ALA A 67 -18.30 -3.65 -3.10
N LEU A 68 -17.14 -4.07 -3.61
CA LEU A 68 -16.76 -3.85 -5.00
C LEU A 68 -17.70 -4.59 -5.98
N GLN A 69 -18.04 -5.83 -5.67
CA GLN A 69 -18.97 -6.64 -6.48
C GLN A 69 -20.39 -6.05 -6.51
N SER A 70 -20.79 -5.30 -5.49
CA SER A 70 -22.07 -4.58 -5.49
C SER A 70 -22.13 -3.44 -6.53
N LEU A 71 -20.97 -2.90 -6.93
CA LEU A 71 -20.86 -1.85 -7.95
C LEU A 71 -20.72 -2.43 -9.36
N SER A 72 -19.85 -3.43 -9.51
CA SER A 72 -19.55 -4.07 -10.79
C SER A 72 -18.80 -5.38 -10.57
N SER A 73 -18.90 -6.30 -11.52
CA SER A 73 -18.08 -7.52 -11.50
C SER A 73 -16.59 -7.18 -11.46
N ILE A 74 -15.84 -7.94 -10.65
CA ILE A 74 -14.38 -7.83 -10.60
C ILE A 74 -13.83 -8.53 -11.85
N LYS A 75 -13.40 -7.73 -12.83
CA LYS A 75 -12.75 -8.18 -14.07
C LYS A 75 -11.46 -8.94 -13.79
N GLN A 76 -10.69 -8.44 -12.83
CA GLN A 76 -9.41 -9.03 -12.46
C GLN A 76 -9.11 -8.80 -10.98
N LYS A 77 -8.60 -9.84 -10.33
CA LYS A 77 -8.02 -9.81 -8.99
C LYS A 77 -6.62 -10.39 -9.04
N TYR A 78 -5.68 -9.73 -8.39
CA TYR A 78 -4.35 -10.27 -8.15
C TYR A 78 -4.00 -10.09 -6.67
N ARG A 79 -3.99 -11.19 -5.92
CA ARG A 79 -3.53 -11.18 -4.51
C ARG A 79 -2.04 -11.49 -4.50
N MET A 80 -1.25 -10.62 -3.87
CA MET A 80 0.17 -10.85 -3.73
C MET A 80 0.42 -12.06 -2.84
N PRO A 81 1.43 -12.90 -3.14
CA PRO A 81 1.86 -13.94 -2.23
C PRO A 81 2.23 -13.36 -0.88
N GLU A 82 1.81 -14.03 0.19
CA GLU A 82 2.16 -13.62 1.55
C GLU A 82 3.67 -13.63 1.73
N ASN A 83 4.19 -12.58 2.35
CA ASN A 83 5.60 -12.48 2.69
C ASN A 83 5.71 -12.47 4.22
N PRO A 84 6.21 -13.55 4.85
CA PRO A 84 6.34 -13.63 6.31
C PRO A 84 7.22 -12.54 6.96
N ARG A 85 7.95 -11.74 6.16
CA ARG A 85 8.76 -10.61 6.64
C ARG A 85 8.03 -9.27 6.55
N LEU A 86 6.90 -9.22 5.86
CA LEU A 86 6.07 -8.04 5.69
C LEU A 86 4.74 -8.33 6.38
N ASP A 87 4.45 -7.58 7.44
CA ASP A 87 3.17 -7.64 8.15
C ASP A 87 2.07 -6.88 7.35
N LEU A 88 1.92 -7.26 6.08
CA LEU A 88 1.06 -6.65 5.08
C LEU A 88 0.50 -7.73 4.16
N SER A 89 -0.81 -7.72 3.96
CA SER A 89 -1.48 -8.44 2.87
C SER A 89 -1.96 -7.47 1.80
N GLN A 90 -1.69 -7.75 0.54
CA GLN A 90 -2.00 -6.85 -0.57
C GLN A 90 -2.75 -7.54 -1.71
N ALA A 91 -3.73 -6.85 -2.29
CA ALA A 91 -4.43 -7.29 -3.48
C ALA A 91 -4.79 -6.13 -4.40
N PHE A 92 -4.78 -6.40 -5.70
CA PHE A 92 -5.14 -5.47 -6.75
C PHE A 92 -6.45 -5.88 -7.41
N TYR A 93 -7.30 -4.91 -7.72
CA TYR A 93 -8.60 -5.14 -8.35
C TYR A 93 -8.80 -4.23 -9.57
N ARG A 94 -9.49 -4.78 -10.57
CA ARG A 94 -10.07 -4.03 -11.69
C ARG A 94 -11.54 -4.40 -11.83
N LEU A 95 -12.39 -3.39 -12.03
CA LEU A 95 -13.83 -3.57 -12.23
C LEU A 95 -14.19 -3.45 -13.71
N GLU A 96 -15.18 -4.22 -14.17
CA GLU A 96 -15.62 -4.19 -15.57
C GLU A 96 -16.11 -2.81 -16.01
N ASN A 97 -16.84 -2.12 -15.13
CA ASN A 97 -17.46 -0.83 -15.45
C ASN A 97 -16.59 0.38 -15.08
N ALA A 98 -15.29 0.20 -14.81
CA ALA A 98 -14.36 1.29 -14.48
C ALA A 98 -13.37 1.58 -15.64
N SER A 99 -12.60 2.67 -15.52
CA SER A 99 -11.47 2.92 -16.42
C SER A 99 -10.39 1.84 -16.25
N GLU A 100 -9.68 1.49 -17.33
CA GLU A 100 -8.58 0.50 -17.25
C GLU A 100 -7.39 0.99 -16.40
N TYR A 101 -7.26 2.31 -16.24
CA TYR A 101 -6.25 2.95 -15.39
C TYR A 101 -6.67 3.04 -13.92
N LEU A 102 -7.98 2.91 -13.61
CA LEU A 102 -8.50 3.01 -12.24
C LEU A 102 -8.36 1.66 -11.53
N ILE A 103 -7.10 1.28 -11.30
CA ILE A 103 -6.76 0.10 -10.52
C ILE A 103 -7.00 0.42 -9.04
N ILE A 104 -7.51 -0.55 -8.29
CA ILE A 104 -7.59 -0.46 -6.84
C ILE A 104 -6.44 -1.28 -6.28
N ASP A 105 -5.47 -0.61 -5.67
CA ASP A 105 -4.40 -1.25 -4.89
C ASP A 105 -4.82 -1.24 -3.42
N LEU A 106 -5.08 -2.40 -2.83
CA LEU A 106 -5.47 -2.52 -1.44
C LEU A 106 -4.40 -3.22 -0.61
N ALA A 107 -3.91 -2.52 0.38
CA ALA A 107 -3.02 -3.01 1.42
C ALA A 107 -3.76 -3.10 2.78
N ILE A 108 -3.68 -4.25 3.45
CA ILE A 108 -4.28 -4.48 4.77
C ILE A 108 -3.19 -4.83 5.77
N PHE A 109 -3.19 -4.11 6.90
CA PHE A 109 -2.21 -4.23 7.97
C PHE A 109 -2.85 -4.69 9.28
N ASN A 110 -2.01 -5.29 10.10
CA ASN A 110 -2.24 -5.42 11.53
C ASN A 110 -1.88 -4.10 12.23
N PRO A 111 -2.40 -3.82 13.44
CA PRO A 111 -2.19 -2.53 14.09
C PRO A 111 -0.70 -2.28 14.37
N SER A 112 0.06 -3.33 14.67
CA SER A 112 1.50 -3.31 14.95
C SER A 112 2.38 -2.87 13.77
N SER A 113 1.90 -2.95 12.52
CA SER A 113 2.69 -2.64 11.32
C SER A 113 2.28 -1.35 10.62
N SER A 114 1.15 -0.77 11.01
CA SER A 114 0.50 0.38 10.37
C SER A 114 1.33 1.68 10.36
N GLU A 115 2.11 1.93 11.41
CA GLU A 115 2.86 3.18 11.59
C GLU A 115 3.93 3.43 10.51
N LYS A 116 4.39 2.37 9.84
CA LYS A 116 5.43 2.45 8.80
C LYS A 116 4.92 3.04 7.48
N PHE A 117 3.60 3.12 7.27
CA PHE A 117 2.98 3.44 5.97
C PHE A 117 2.29 4.81 5.93
N ILE A 118 2.54 5.63 6.95
CA ILE A 118 1.94 6.96 7.12
C ILE A 118 3.01 8.04 7.36
N GLU A 119 4.30 7.69 7.25
CA GLU A 119 5.39 8.65 7.44
C GLU A 119 5.37 9.71 6.31
N PRO A 120 5.14 11.00 6.62
CA PRO A 120 4.82 11.98 5.57
C PRO A 120 5.91 12.23 4.54
N ASN A 121 7.19 12.05 4.89
CA ASN A 121 8.30 12.27 3.95
C ASN A 121 8.39 11.17 2.87
N VAL A 122 7.85 9.98 3.15
CA VAL A 122 7.86 8.85 2.22
C VAL A 122 6.49 8.69 1.56
N HIS A 123 5.41 8.89 2.33
CA HIS A 123 4.04 8.55 1.92
C HIS A 123 3.16 9.76 1.61
N GLY A 124 3.67 10.98 1.77
CA GLY A 124 2.87 12.20 1.63
C GLY A 124 1.90 12.39 2.79
N ASN A 125 0.99 13.35 2.65
CA ASN A 125 -0.05 13.60 3.64
C ASN A 125 -1.25 12.69 3.36
N VAL A 126 -1.24 11.49 3.93
CA VAL A 126 -2.30 10.49 3.72
C VAL A 126 -3.70 11.05 3.99
N VAL A 127 -4.67 10.63 3.18
CA VAL A 127 -6.06 11.10 3.26
C VAL A 127 -6.90 10.05 3.99
N PHE A 128 -7.16 10.26 5.27
CA PHE A 128 -8.03 9.37 6.04
C PHE A 128 -9.49 9.55 5.62
N TYR A 129 -10.13 8.45 5.22
CA TYR A 129 -11.58 8.39 5.12
C TYR A 129 -12.22 8.21 6.50
N PHE A 130 -11.62 7.34 7.32
CA PHE A 130 -11.89 7.27 8.75
C PHE A 130 -10.67 6.79 9.54
N ASN A 131 -10.53 7.26 10.77
CA ASN A 131 -9.50 6.84 11.72
C ASN A 131 -10.11 6.75 13.12
N LYS A 132 -10.60 5.56 13.47
CA LYS A 132 -11.36 5.36 14.70
C LYS A 132 -10.46 5.54 15.91
N SER A 133 -10.94 6.37 16.84
CA SER A 133 -10.22 6.70 18.09
C SER A 133 -8.83 7.30 17.87
N ASN A 134 -8.52 7.85 16.68
CA ASN A 134 -7.19 8.36 16.32
C ASN A 134 -6.07 7.35 16.63
N LYS A 135 -6.33 6.06 16.42
CA LYS A 135 -5.37 4.98 16.70
C LYS A 135 -4.14 5.10 15.82
N ILE A 136 -4.30 5.61 14.60
CA ILE A 136 -3.21 5.73 13.64
C ILE A 136 -2.69 7.17 13.65
N LYS A 137 -1.42 7.33 14.01
CA LYS A 137 -0.76 8.65 14.05
C LYS A 137 0.54 8.60 13.27
N PRO A 138 0.76 9.51 12.32
CA PRO A 138 2.03 9.57 11.60
C PRO A 138 3.16 9.85 12.60
N LEU A 139 4.12 8.94 12.70
CA LEU A 139 5.34 9.23 13.43
C LEU A 139 6.18 10.24 12.62
N PRO A 140 6.61 11.35 13.24
CA PRO A 140 7.57 12.24 12.62
C PRO A 140 8.85 11.46 12.29
N LEU A 141 9.41 11.71 11.10
CA LEU A 141 10.72 11.17 10.75
C LEU A 141 11.78 11.70 11.71
N ASP A 142 12.38 10.81 12.48
CA ASP A 142 13.60 11.10 13.22
C ASP A 142 14.78 11.14 12.24
N LYS A 143 15.11 12.37 11.81
CA LYS A 143 16.20 12.62 10.86
C LYS A 143 17.55 12.20 11.40
N ASP A 144 17.77 12.30 12.71
CA ASP A 144 19.04 11.96 13.34
C ASP A 144 19.21 10.44 13.39
N ALA A 145 18.16 9.72 13.80
CA ALA A 145 18.14 8.26 13.75
C ALA A 145 18.29 7.72 12.32
N LEU A 146 17.62 8.33 11.33
CA LEU A 146 17.78 7.97 9.92
C LEU A 146 19.22 8.19 9.46
N THR A 147 19.82 9.34 9.77
CA THR A 147 21.19 9.69 9.40
C THR A 147 22.18 8.70 10.01
N ALA A 148 22.04 8.37 11.29
CA ALA A 148 22.87 7.39 11.97
C ALA A 148 22.78 6.00 11.32
N LYS A 149 21.57 5.55 10.97
CA LYS A 149 21.33 4.27 10.28
C LYS A 149 21.93 4.24 8.87
N LEU A 150 21.82 5.35 8.12
CA LEU A 150 22.43 5.49 6.80
C LEU A 150 23.96 5.43 6.88
N GLN A 151 24.56 6.14 7.84
CA GLN A 151 26.01 6.10 8.07
C GLN A 151 26.49 4.69 8.44
N GLU A 152 25.75 3.97 9.28
CA GLU A 152 26.05 2.57 9.62
C GLU A 152 25.92 1.64 8.41
N ARG A 153 24.86 1.78 7.60
CA ARG A 153 24.70 1.03 6.34
C ARG A 153 25.82 1.32 5.36
N LEU A 154 26.20 2.58 5.20
CA LEU A 154 27.32 3.00 4.34
C LEU A 154 28.64 2.38 4.79
N ARG A 155 28.94 2.39 6.09
CA ARG A 155 30.13 1.73 6.66
C ARG A 155 30.15 0.24 6.35
N ARG A 156 29.03 -0.46 6.56
CA ARG A 156 28.91 -1.90 6.24
C ARG A 156 29.06 -2.16 4.75
N LEU A 157 28.47 -1.32 3.89
CA LEU A 157 28.55 -1.47 2.44
C LEU A 157 29.99 -1.29 1.94
N ARG A 158 30.70 -0.27 2.45
CA ARG A 158 32.13 -0.07 2.15
C ARG A 158 32.96 -1.28 2.55
N ALA A 159 32.82 -1.75 3.79
CA ALA A 159 33.57 -2.92 4.26
C ALA A 159 33.29 -4.19 3.44
N LYS A 160 32.02 -4.42 3.05
CA LYS A 160 31.66 -5.54 2.17
C LYS A 160 32.25 -5.37 0.78
N PHE A 161 32.17 -4.18 0.21
CA PHE A 161 32.74 -3.89 -1.09
C PHE A 161 34.25 -4.13 -1.08
N ASP A 162 34.97 -3.57 -0.12
CA ASP A 162 36.43 -3.72 0.00
C ASP A 162 36.85 -5.19 0.13
N MET A 163 36.11 -5.98 0.90
CA MET A 163 36.40 -7.41 1.09
C MET A 163 36.08 -8.26 -0.15
N PHE A 164 34.93 -8.04 -0.78
CA PHE A 164 34.37 -8.98 -1.77
C PHE A 164 34.50 -8.51 -3.23
N ASN A 165 34.89 -7.26 -3.49
CA ASN A 165 35.11 -6.76 -4.85
C ASN A 165 36.21 -7.56 -5.58
N ASN A 166 37.15 -8.16 -4.84
CA ASN A 166 38.16 -9.04 -5.42
C ASN A 166 37.58 -10.27 -6.15
N PHE A 167 36.37 -10.72 -5.80
CA PHE A 167 35.72 -11.84 -6.49
C PHE A 167 35.29 -11.43 -7.90
N VAL A 168 34.77 -10.22 -8.05
CA VAL A 168 34.45 -9.65 -9.37
C VAL A 168 35.73 -9.47 -10.19
N GLN A 169 36.77 -8.90 -9.58
CA GLN A 169 38.07 -8.72 -10.25
C GLN A 169 38.70 -10.03 -10.71
N LYS A 170 38.57 -11.11 -9.92
CA LYS A 170 39.06 -12.45 -10.29
C LYS A 170 38.41 -12.98 -11.55
N GLU A 171 37.09 -12.83 -11.70
CA GLU A 171 36.36 -13.30 -12.87
C GLU A 171 36.71 -12.49 -14.12
N ILE A 172 36.82 -11.17 -14.00
CA ILE A 172 37.31 -10.30 -15.08
C ILE A 172 38.69 -10.75 -15.56
N ASN A 173 39.62 -10.98 -14.63
CA ASN A 173 40.99 -11.43 -14.97
C ASN A 173 41.04 -12.85 -15.56
N ARG A 174 40.00 -13.66 -15.38
CA ARG A 174 39.85 -14.99 -16.00
C ARG A 174 39.23 -14.90 -17.40
N GLY A 175 38.82 -13.71 -17.85
CA GLY A 175 38.13 -13.51 -19.12
C GLY A 175 36.62 -13.81 -19.05
N ASN A 176 36.05 -13.94 -17.86
CA ASN A 176 34.62 -14.11 -17.66
C ASN A 176 33.99 -12.70 -17.48
N THR A 177 33.35 -12.20 -18.53
CA THR A 177 32.62 -10.91 -18.56
C THR A 177 31.13 -11.11 -18.67
#